data_AF-A0A9W7KU84-F1
#
_entry.id   AF-A0A9W7KU84-F1
#
_cell.length_a   1.000
_cell.length_b   1.000
_cell.length_c   1.000
_cell.angle_alpha   90.00
_cell.angle_beta   90.00
_cell.angle_gamma   90.00
#
_symmetry.space_group_name_H-M   'P 1'
#
loop_
_entity.id
_entity.type
_entity.pdbx_description
1 polymer ?
#
loop_
_entity_poly.entity_id
_entity_poly.type
_entity_poly.pdbx_seq_one_letter_code
_entity_poly.pdbx_strand_id
1 'polypeptide(L)'
;MRVTLAGLTSASRNGDVGTVASYNAWKARYAVKMEGDAGMMAISPGNLLQHPVVTLWELSLREMNGEAGTIVSLDEGTIARTFGLKAENYNGRWVTVGRHDEGFGKGELMTSNAETVKVKLENVIV
;
A
#
# COMPACT_ATOMS: atom_id res chain seq x y z
N MET A 1 -10.94 6.10 -3.54
CA MET A 1 -9.70 5.38 -3.15
C MET A 1 -8.56 5.91 -4.00
N ARG A 2 -7.52 6.49 -3.39
CA ARG A 2 -6.31 6.95 -4.09
C ARG A 2 -5.36 5.77 -4.33
N VAL A 3 -4.72 5.72 -5.48
CA VAL A 3 -3.89 4.59 -5.93
C VAL A 3 -2.67 5.08 -6.69
N THR A 4 -1.56 4.34 -6.61
CA THR A 4 -0.39 4.51 -7.48
C THR A 4 -0.33 3.36 -8.48
N LEU A 5 -0.04 3.68 -9.74
CA LEU A 5 0.17 2.68 -10.77
C LEU A 5 1.52 2.00 -10.58
N ALA A 6 1.56 0.68 -10.61
CA ALA A 6 2.80 -0.08 -10.48
C ALA A 6 2.76 -1.38 -11.29
N GLY A 7 3.94 -1.88 -11.68
CA GLY A 7 4.07 -3.16 -12.37
C GLY A 7 3.44 -3.20 -13.77
N LEU A 8 3.15 -2.05 -14.38
CA LEU A 8 2.69 -1.97 -15.76
C LEU A 8 3.80 -2.42 -16.71
N THR A 9 3.43 -3.11 -17.79
CA THR A 9 4.37 -3.50 -18.85
C THR A 9 4.95 -2.27 -19.55
N SER A 10 4.14 -1.23 -19.75
CA SER A 10 4.62 0.09 -20.16
C SER A 10 5.03 0.87 -18.91
N ALA A 11 6.32 0.85 -18.59
CA ALA A 11 6.83 1.37 -17.33
C ALA A 11 6.74 2.90 -17.18
N SER A 12 6.47 3.64 -18.26
CA SER A 12 6.45 5.11 -18.27
C SER A 12 5.39 5.75 -17.38
N ARG A 13 4.38 4.99 -16.98
CA ARG A 13 3.33 5.44 -16.06
C ARG A 13 3.37 4.78 -14.68
N ASN A 14 4.40 3.97 -14.40
CA ASN A 14 4.61 3.48 -13.04
C ASN A 14 5.03 4.65 -12.15
N GLY A 15 4.40 4.77 -10.99
CA GLY A 15 4.56 5.92 -10.09
C GLY A 15 3.47 6.99 -10.25
N ASP A 16 2.76 7.01 -11.37
CA ASP A 16 1.63 7.93 -11.56
C ASP A 16 0.53 7.65 -10.54
N VAL A 17 -0.12 8.71 -10.08
CA VAL A 17 -1.16 8.65 -9.05
C VAL A 17 -2.53 8.92 -9.66
N GLY A 18 -3.54 8.26 -9.12
CA GLY A 18 -4.92 8.48 -9.53
C GLY A 18 -5.92 8.09 -8.47
N THR A 19 -7.20 8.28 -8.79
CA THR A 19 -8.33 7.88 -7.94
C THR A 19 -9.19 6.86 -8.68
N VAL A 20 -9.47 5.73 -8.03
CA VAL A 20 -10.41 4.73 -8.55
C VAL A 20 -11.81 5.36 -8.61
N ALA A 21 -12.40 5.38 -9.80
CA ALA A 21 -13.74 5.89 -10.05
C ALA A 21 -14.79 4.77 -10.08
N SER A 22 -14.47 3.64 -10.71
CA SER A 22 -15.38 2.49 -10.79
C SER A 22 -14.64 1.19 -11.11
N TYR A 23 -15.31 0.05 -10.93
CA TYR A 23 -14.82 -1.26 -11.35
C TYR A 23 -15.69 -1.81 -12.48
N ASN A 24 -15.06 -2.22 -13.58
CA ASN A 24 -15.70 -2.91 -14.67
C ASN A 24 -15.50 -4.43 -14.50
N ALA A 25 -16.53 -5.12 -14.02
CA ALA A 25 -16.50 -6.56 -13.77
C ALA A 25 -16.27 -7.38 -15.04
N TRP A 26 -16.84 -6.99 -16.18
CA TRP A 26 -16.69 -7.69 -17.46
C TRP A 26 -15.25 -7.73 -17.96
N LYS A 27 -14.51 -6.64 -17.72
CA LYS A 27 -13.11 -6.52 -18.13
C LYS A 27 -12.14 -6.83 -17.00
N ALA A 28 -12.64 -7.10 -15.79
CA ALA A 28 -11.87 -7.24 -14.56
C ALA A 28 -10.86 -6.10 -14.34
N ARG A 29 -11.28 -4.84 -14.58
CA ARG A 29 -10.40 -3.66 -14.48
C ARG A 29 -11.06 -2.50 -13.75
N TYR A 30 -10.25 -1.71 -13.06
CA TYR A 30 -10.64 -0.45 -12.47
C TYR A 30 -10.53 0.68 -13.50
N ALA A 31 -11.52 1.57 -13.53
CA ALA A 31 -11.37 2.87 -14.14
C ALA A 31 -10.72 3.81 -13.13
N VAL A 32 -9.53 4.30 -13.45
CA VAL A 32 -8.74 5.19 -12.60
C VAL A 32 -8.67 6.56 -13.28
N LYS A 33 -9.11 7.59 -12.56
CA LYS A 33 -8.94 8.99 -12.96
C LYS A 33 -7.54 9.43 -12.55
N MET A 34 -6.69 9.79 -13.50
CA MET A 34 -5.31 10.16 -13.21
C MET A 34 -5.22 11.56 -12.59
N GLU A 35 -4.23 11.80 -11.73
CA GLU A 35 -3.90 13.14 -11.24
C GLU A 35 -3.09 13.89 -12.32
N GLY A 36 -3.40 15.17 -12.56
CA GLY A 36 -2.71 15.99 -13.57
C GLY A 36 -3.11 15.72 -15.03
N ASP A 37 -3.95 14.72 -15.30
CA ASP A 37 -4.53 14.40 -16.60
C ASP A 37 -6.07 14.28 -16.45
N ALA A 38 -6.83 14.75 -17.45
CA ALA A 38 -8.28 14.56 -17.47
C ALA A 38 -8.69 13.12 -17.86
N GLY A 39 -7.74 12.30 -18.29
CA GLY A 39 -7.95 10.94 -18.77
C GLY A 39 -8.34 9.92 -17.68
N MET A 40 -9.22 8.99 -18.08
CA MET A 40 -9.50 7.75 -17.36
C MET A 40 -8.65 6.62 -17.94
N MET A 41 -8.06 5.78 -17.08
CA MET A 41 -7.31 4.60 -17.47
C MET A 41 -7.96 3.31 -16.95
N ALA A 42 -7.96 2.26 -17.77
CA ALA A 42 -8.44 0.94 -17.37
C ALA A 42 -7.28 0.07 -16.86
N ILE A 43 -7.16 -0.04 -15.53
CA ILE A 43 -6.02 -0.67 -14.86
C ILE A 43 -6.43 -2.01 -14.24
N SER A 44 -5.58 -3.03 -14.39
CA SER A 44 -5.78 -4.31 -13.74
C SER A 44 -5.57 -4.19 -12.22
N PRO A 45 -6.30 -4.96 -11.39
CA PRO A 45 -6.16 -4.91 -9.93
C PRO A 45 -4.72 -5.07 -9.44
N GLY A 46 -3.95 -6.00 -10.02
CA GLY A 46 -2.54 -6.23 -9.65
C GLY A 46 -1.57 -5.11 -10.03
N ASN A 47 -2.05 -4.06 -10.70
CA ASN A 47 -1.27 -2.89 -11.08
C ASN A 47 -1.60 -1.63 -10.26
N LEU A 48 -2.39 -1.76 -9.20
CA LEU A 48 -2.74 -0.68 -8.30
C LEU A 48 -2.14 -0.91 -6.92
N LEU A 49 -1.32 0.02 -6.47
CA LEU A 49 -0.97 0.13 -5.05
C LEU A 49 -1.99 1.04 -4.39
N GLN A 50 -2.69 0.56 -3.37
CA GLN A 50 -3.72 1.35 -2.67
C GLN A 50 -3.09 2.21 -1.59
N HIS A 51 -3.61 3.44 -1.46
CA HIS A 51 -3.29 4.35 -0.36
C HIS A 51 -4.48 4.37 0.60
N PRO A 52 -4.53 3.45 1.60
CA PRO A 52 -5.60 3.46 2.57
C PRO A 52 -5.55 4.76 3.39
N VAL A 53 -6.74 5.31 3.66
CA VAL A 53 -6.91 6.41 4.59
C VAL A 53 -7.21 5.83 5.95
N VAL A 54 -6.39 6.17 6.95
CA VAL A 54 -6.59 5.79 8.35
C VAL A 54 -7.08 6.98 9.14
N THR A 55 -7.84 6.73 10.20
CA THR A 55 -8.16 7.76 11.19
C THR A 55 -7.15 7.66 12.32
N LEU A 56 -6.54 8.79 12.67
CA LEU A 56 -5.54 8.84 13.72
C LEU A 56 -6.21 8.85 15.09
N TRP A 57 -5.71 8.03 16.01
CA TRP A 57 -6.21 7.96 17.39
C TRP A 57 -5.05 7.84 18.37
N GLU A 58 -5.28 8.28 19.60
CA GLU A 58 -4.35 8.19 20.73
C GLU A 58 -2.96 8.83 20.48
N LEU A 59 -2.87 9.79 19.55
CA LEU A 59 -1.66 10.57 19.36
C LEU A 59 -1.43 11.50 20.55
N SER A 60 -0.14 11.65 20.92
CA SER A 60 0.31 12.64 21.89
C SER A 60 0.00 14.07 21.41
N LEU A 61 0.10 14.31 20.11
CA LEU A 61 -0.40 15.52 19.45
C LEU A 61 -1.92 15.40 19.24
N ARG A 62 -2.68 15.74 20.28
CA ARG A 62 -4.13 15.49 20.37
C ARG A 62 -4.96 16.11 19.25
N GLU A 63 -4.50 17.23 18.68
CA GLU A 63 -5.19 17.96 17.60
C GLU A 63 -5.31 17.15 16.32
N MET A 64 -4.48 16.11 16.16
CA MET A 64 -4.53 15.22 15.01
C MET A 64 -5.44 13.99 15.24
N ASN A 65 -5.97 13.78 16.44
CA ASN A 65 -6.88 12.65 16.68
C ASN A 65 -8.22 12.90 15.99
N GLY A 66 -8.74 11.89 15.30
CA GLY A 66 -9.94 11.98 14.47
C GLY A 66 -9.66 12.46 13.04
N GLU A 67 -8.46 12.95 12.75
CA GLU A 67 -8.06 13.35 11.39
C GLU A 67 -7.77 12.14 10.50
N ALA A 68 -8.01 12.32 9.20
CA ALA A 68 -7.73 11.35 8.17
C ALA A 68 -6.28 11.49 7.67
N GLY A 69 -5.52 10.40 7.65
CA GLY A 69 -4.14 10.35 7.17
C GLY A 69 -3.89 9.23 6.16
N THR A 70 -2.82 9.34 5.39
CA THR A 70 -2.30 8.23 4.56
C THR A 70 -1.03 7.71 5.21
N ILE A 71 -0.90 6.38 5.33
CA ILE A 71 0.36 5.79 5.79
C ILE A 71 1.38 5.91 4.66
N VAL A 72 2.42 6.71 4.87
CA VAL A 72 3.50 6.93 3.90
C VAL A 72 4.74 6.07 4.20
N SER A 73 4.95 5.73 5.47
CA SER A 73 6.03 4.89 5.96
C SER A 73 5.63 4.27 7.30
N LEU A 74 6.32 3.20 7.71
CA LEU A 74 6.27 2.68 9.06
C LEU A 74 7.68 2.73 9.63
N ASP A 75 7.80 3.23 10.85
CA ASP A 75 9.09 3.29 11.52
C ASP A 75 9.53 1.88 11.97
N GLU A 76 10.85 1.69 12.03
CA GLU A 76 11.45 0.47 12.59
C GLU A 76 10.90 0.23 14.00
N GLY A 77 10.50 -1.01 14.27
CA GLY A 77 9.85 -1.40 15.53
C GLY A 77 8.32 -1.39 15.51
N THR A 78 7.68 -0.86 14.46
CA THR A 78 6.21 -0.91 14.33
C THR A 78 5.73 -2.37 14.27
N ILE A 79 4.74 -2.74 15.07
CA ILE A 79 4.10 -4.06 15.01
C ILE A 79 2.97 -4.00 13.98
N ALA A 80 2.95 -4.96 13.06
CA ALA A 80 1.90 -5.04 12.05
C ALA A 80 1.58 -6.48 11.67
N ARG A 81 0.51 -6.67 10.91
CA ARG A 81 0.03 -7.95 10.42
C ARG A 81 0.16 -8.02 8.89
N THR A 82 0.75 -9.08 8.40
CA THR A 82 0.91 -9.31 6.95
C THR A 82 -0.38 -9.79 6.29
N PHE A 83 -0.60 -9.38 5.04
CA PHE A 83 -1.69 -9.89 4.20
C PHE A 83 -1.35 -9.77 2.71
N GLY A 84 -2.06 -10.48 1.84
CA GLY A 84 -1.91 -10.33 0.38
C GLY A 84 -0.55 -10.76 -0.17
N LEU A 85 0.29 -11.44 0.61
CA LEU A 85 1.59 -11.94 0.16
C LEU A 85 1.40 -13.14 -0.77
N LYS A 86 2.21 -13.18 -1.85
CA LYS A 86 2.34 -14.36 -2.73
C LYS A 86 2.85 -15.59 -1.98
N ALA A 87 3.68 -15.39 -0.96
CA ALA A 87 4.07 -16.43 -0.03
C ALA A 87 2.98 -16.55 1.05
N GLU A 88 1.89 -17.24 0.70
CA GLU A 88 0.64 -17.24 1.48
C GLU A 88 0.80 -17.75 2.91
N ASN A 89 1.81 -18.57 3.18
CA ASN A 89 2.16 -19.10 4.50
C ASN A 89 2.55 -18.01 5.52
N TYR A 90 2.89 -16.80 5.05
CA TYR A 90 3.20 -15.66 5.89
C TYR A 90 2.00 -14.75 6.14
N ASN A 91 0.87 -14.90 5.45
CA ASN A 91 -0.30 -14.05 5.66
C ASN A 91 -0.93 -14.28 7.05
N GLY A 92 -1.41 -13.20 7.67
CA GLY A 92 -2.07 -13.22 8.96
C GLY A 92 -1.12 -13.28 10.16
N ARG A 93 0.20 -13.24 9.94
CA ARG A 93 1.21 -13.26 11.00
C ARG A 93 1.51 -11.84 11.50
N TRP A 94 1.75 -11.72 12.80
CA TRP A 94 2.31 -10.52 13.39
C TRP A 94 3.80 -10.46 13.12
N VAL A 95 4.28 -9.29 12.72
CA VAL A 95 5.66 -9.01 12.33
C VAL A 95 6.06 -7.63 12.85
N THR A 96 7.35 -7.43 13.06
CA THR A 96 7.94 -6.15 13.43
C THR A 96 8.60 -5.54 12.20
N VAL A 97 8.33 -4.26 11.94
CA VAL A 97 8.98 -3.51 10.87
C VAL A 97 10.47 -3.42 11.17
N GLY A 98 11.28 -4.00 10.28
CA GLY A 98 12.72 -3.91 10.31
C GLY A 98 13.21 -2.69 9.52
N ARG A 99 14.52 -2.64 9.24
CA ARG A 99 15.16 -1.51 8.58
C ARG A 99 14.65 -1.33 7.14
N HIS A 100 14.24 -0.11 6.80
CA HIS A 100 13.72 0.28 5.49
C HIS A 100 14.85 0.50 4.47
N ASP A 101 14.69 0.00 3.24
CA ASP A 101 15.57 0.30 2.10
C ASP A 101 14.83 1.27 1.17
N GLU A 102 15.31 2.52 1.12
CA GLU A 102 14.58 3.70 0.62
C GLU A 102 14.25 3.68 -0.88
N GLY A 103 14.79 2.72 -1.65
CA GLY A 103 14.71 2.75 -3.12
C GLY A 103 13.40 2.27 -3.76
N PHE A 104 12.54 1.50 -3.07
CA PHE A 104 11.56 0.66 -3.80
C PHE A 104 10.15 0.48 -3.21
N GLY A 105 9.75 1.21 -2.15
CA GLY A 105 8.42 1.02 -1.53
C GLY A 105 8.22 -0.40 -0.97
N LYS A 106 9.33 -1.04 -0.59
CA LYS A 106 9.40 -2.36 0.05
C LYS A 106 10.13 -2.21 1.38
N GLY A 107 9.49 -2.59 2.47
CA GLY A 107 10.12 -2.73 3.78
C GLY A 107 10.57 -4.16 4.03
N GLU A 108 11.60 -4.32 4.85
CA GLU A 108 11.91 -5.61 5.46
C GLU A 108 11.08 -5.76 6.73
N LEU A 109 10.31 -6.84 6.85
CA LEU A 109 9.61 -7.18 8.09
C LEU A 109 10.28 -8.39 8.72
N MET A 110 10.57 -8.30 10.02
CA MET A 110 11.02 -9.43 10.80
C MET A 110 9.81 -10.15 11.39
N THR A 111 9.74 -11.46 11.18
CA THR A 111 8.74 -12.31 11.83
C THR A 111 9.13 -12.59 13.29
N SER A 112 8.18 -13.09 14.09
CA SER A 112 8.41 -13.59 15.46
C SER A 112 9.52 -14.64 15.57
N ASN A 113 9.90 -15.26 14.45
CA ASN A 113 10.89 -16.33 14.39
C ASN A 113 12.26 -15.82 13.90
N ALA A 114 12.46 -14.50 13.84
CA ALA A 114 13.64 -13.83 13.29
C ALA A 114 13.89 -14.05 11.78
N GLU A 115 12.91 -14.59 11.04
CA GLU A 115 12.98 -14.63 9.57
C GLU A 115 12.61 -13.27 8.98
N THR A 116 13.40 -12.78 8.03
CA THR A 116 13.16 -11.54 7.31
C THR A 116 12.31 -11.78 6.06
N VAL A 117 11.19 -11.06 5.94
CA VAL A 117 10.32 -11.10 4.77
C VAL A 117 10.29 -9.71 4.13
N LYS A 118 10.70 -9.61 2.87
CA LYS A 118 10.53 -8.39 2.08
C LYS A 118 9.07 -8.25 1.68
N VAL A 119 8.42 -7.21 2.17
CA VAL A 119 7.03 -6.92 1.80
C VAL A 119 6.87 -5.47 1.39
N LYS A 120 5.80 -5.19 0.66
CA LYS A 120 5.38 -3.83 0.38
C LYS A 120 4.47 -3.34 1.48
N LEU A 121 4.42 -2.02 1.69
CA LEU A 121 3.53 -1.40 2.67
C LEU A 121 2.05 -1.79 2.46
N GLU A 122 1.63 -1.96 1.21
CA GLU A 122 0.27 -2.41 0.86
C GLU A 122 -0.09 -3.82 1.36
N ASN A 123 0.90 -4.60 1.80
CA ASN A 123 0.72 -5.96 2.32
C ASN A 123 0.78 -5.99 3.85
N VAL A 124 0.64 -4.84 4.50
CA VAL A 124 0.79 -4.64 5.94
C VAL A 124 -0.44 -3.92 6.49
N ILE A 125 -1.04 -4.48 7.53
CA ILE A 125 -2.13 -3.88 8.30
C ILE A 125 -1.59 -3.58 9.68
N VAL A 126 -1.69 -2.34 10.13
CA VAL A 126 -1.31 -1.93 11.50
C VAL A 126 -2.53 -1.96 12.39
#